data_AF-A0A151DY70-F1
#
_entry.id   AF-A0A151DY70-F1
#
_cell.length_a   1.000
_cell.length_b   1.000
_cell.length_c   1.000
_cell.angle_alpha   90.00
_cell.angle_beta   90.00
_cell.angle_gamma   90.00
#
_symmetry.space_group_name_H-M   'P 1'
#
loop_
_entity.id
_entity.type
_entity.pdbx_description
1 polymer ?
#
loop_
_entity_poly.entity_id
_entity_poly.type
_entity_poly.pdbx_seq_one_letter_code
_entity_poly.pdbx_strand_id
1 'polypeptide(L)'
;MVSLKEIKSAIAVAIAAAFGFIIALIWKDIIIGAMKLADLWQEGGFSDVNALIIGIVVAIIITIVSVLGIVIISKWGGVAQK
;
A
#
# COMPACT_ATOMS: atom_id res chain seq x y z
N MET A 1 -28.34 18.09 -5.32
CA MET A 1 -27.17 18.22 -6.22
C MET A 1 -25.93 17.97 -5.40
N VAL A 2 -25.03 17.10 -5.85
CA VAL A 2 -23.79 16.80 -5.14
C VAL A 2 -22.89 18.03 -5.20
N SER A 3 -22.38 18.48 -4.07
CA SER A 3 -21.48 19.64 -4.02
C SER A 3 -20.07 19.27 -4.50
N LEU A 4 -19.35 20.24 -5.06
CA LEU A 4 -17.95 20.05 -5.46
C LEU A 4 -17.06 19.60 -4.29
N LYS A 5 -17.43 19.93 -3.04
CA LYS A 5 -16.73 19.50 -1.83
C LYS A 5 -16.90 18.01 -1.57
N GLU A 6 -18.11 17.49 -1.71
CA GLU A 6 -18.40 16.05 -1.56
C GLU A 6 -17.70 15.22 -2.63
N ILE A 7 -17.66 15.71 -3.88
CA ILE A 7 -16.92 15.06 -4.97
C ILE A 7 -15.43 14.98 -4.65
N LYS A 8 -14.81 16.10 -4.19
CA LYS A 8 -13.39 16.12 -3.80
C LYS A 8 -13.10 15.17 -2.63
N SER A 9 -13.99 15.11 -1.63
CA SER A 9 -13.84 14.18 -0.51
C SER A 9 -13.94 12.72 -0.96
N ALA A 10 -14.88 12.38 -1.84
CA ALA A 10 -15.03 11.02 -2.36
C ALA A 10 -13.79 10.59 -3.17
N ILE A 11 -13.26 11.49 -4.01
CA ILE A 11 -12.02 11.27 -4.76
C ILE A 11 -10.84 11.02 -3.80
N ALA A 12 -10.71 11.83 -2.75
CA ALA A 12 -9.64 11.66 -1.78
C ALA A 12 -9.73 10.32 -1.03
N VAL A 13 -10.93 9.86 -0.69
CA VAL A 13 -11.15 8.54 -0.08
C VAL A 13 -10.76 7.43 -1.05
N ALA A 14 -11.18 7.51 -2.32
CA ALA A 14 -10.83 6.51 -3.33
C ALA A 14 -9.31 6.43 -3.57
N ILE A 15 -8.63 7.58 -3.66
CA ILE A 15 -7.17 7.63 -3.80
C ILE A 15 -6.47 7.07 -2.56
N ALA A 16 -6.94 7.42 -1.35
CA ALA A 16 -6.38 6.88 -0.12
C ALA A 16 -6.53 5.34 -0.05
N ALA A 17 -7.68 4.81 -0.48
CA ALA A 17 -7.91 3.37 -0.59
C ALA A 17 -6.98 2.72 -1.62
N ALA A 18 -6.71 3.37 -2.75
CA ALA A 18 -5.77 2.87 -3.75
C ALA A 18 -4.34 2.76 -3.20
N PHE A 19 -3.86 3.77 -2.46
CA PHE A 19 -2.57 3.69 -1.78
C PHE A 19 -2.54 2.58 -0.71
N GLY A 20 -3.61 2.41 0.06
CA GLY A 20 -3.75 1.30 1.01
C GLY A 20 -3.69 -0.07 0.32
N PHE A 21 -4.31 -0.18 -0.85
CA PHE A 21 -4.30 -1.40 -1.65
C PHE A 21 -2.91 -1.73 -2.20
N ILE A 22 -2.16 -0.73 -2.67
CA ILE A 22 -0.76 -0.91 -3.10
C ILE A 22 0.10 -1.47 -1.98
N ILE A 23 -0.03 -0.92 -0.76
CA ILE A 23 0.68 -1.42 0.43
C ILE A 23 0.33 -2.90 0.65
N ALA A 24 -0.97 -3.24 0.65
CA ALA A 24 -1.42 -4.61 0.87
C ALA A 24 -0.83 -5.60 -0.16
N LEU A 25 -0.81 -5.22 -1.46
CA LEU A 25 -0.28 -6.08 -2.52
C LEU A 25 1.22 -6.35 -2.37
N ILE A 26 2.01 -5.33 -2.04
CA ILE A 26 3.46 -5.49 -1.90
C ILE A 26 3.79 -6.41 -0.71
N TRP A 27 3.11 -6.21 0.42
CA TRP A 27 3.34 -7.05 1.60
C TRP A 27 2.85 -8.49 1.37
N LYS A 28 1.78 -8.70 0.61
CA LYS A 28 1.33 -10.04 0.22
C LYS A 28 2.45 -10.82 -0.48
N ASP A 29 3.15 -10.21 -1.44
CA ASP A 29 4.22 -10.90 -2.17
C ASP A 29 5.43 -11.22 -1.28
N ILE A 30 5.76 -10.36 -0.31
CA ILE A 30 6.78 -10.62 0.71
C ILE A 30 6.39 -11.79 1.61
N ILE A 31 5.13 -11.82 2.09
CA ILE A 31 4.63 -12.89 2.95
C ILE A 31 4.69 -14.23 2.20
N ILE A 32 4.24 -14.26 0.94
CA ILE A 32 4.33 -15.47 0.10
C ILE A 32 5.80 -15.90 -0.08
N GLY A 33 6.71 -14.95 -0.32
CA GLY A 33 8.16 -15.24 -0.38
C GLY A 33 8.71 -15.82 0.93
N ALA A 34 8.30 -15.30 2.08
CA ALA A 34 8.73 -15.79 3.39
C ALA A 34 8.21 -17.21 3.64
N MET A 35 6.93 -17.45 3.33
CA MET A 35 6.30 -18.77 3.47
C MET A 35 6.97 -19.81 2.58
N LYS A 36 7.41 -19.41 1.37
CA LYS A 36 8.15 -20.28 0.46
C LYS A 36 9.53 -20.67 0.99
N LEU A 37 10.27 -19.72 1.56
CA LEU A 37 11.56 -20.01 2.19
C LEU A 37 11.43 -20.90 3.44
N ALA A 38 10.28 -20.88 4.09
CA ALA A 38 9.94 -21.76 5.22
C ALA A 38 9.39 -23.14 4.78
N ASP A 39 9.36 -23.43 3.48
CA ASP A 39 8.77 -24.64 2.88
C ASP A 39 7.27 -24.85 3.19
N LEU A 40 6.58 -23.76 3.57
CA LEU A 40 5.15 -23.73 3.85
C LEU A 40 4.31 -23.37 2.62
N TRP A 41 4.96 -23.05 1.49
CA TRP A 41 4.31 -22.61 0.27
C TRP A 41 5.16 -22.92 -0.96
N GLN A 42 4.54 -23.35 -2.07
CA GLN A 42 5.26 -23.91 -3.22
C GLN A 42 5.22 -23.02 -4.48
N GLU A 43 4.29 -22.06 -4.56
CA GLU A 43 4.05 -21.26 -5.78
C GLU A 43 4.21 -19.74 -5.57
N GLY A 44 4.79 -19.04 -6.54
CA GLY A 44 5.02 -17.58 -6.43
C GLY A 44 6.13 -17.20 -5.44
N GLY A 45 6.22 -15.91 -5.10
CA GLY A 45 7.17 -15.39 -4.11
C GLY A 45 8.65 -15.41 -4.50
N PHE A 46 9.49 -14.90 -3.60
CA PHE A 46 10.94 -14.90 -3.72
C PHE A 46 11.52 -16.28 -3.39
N SER A 47 12.44 -16.78 -4.21
CA SER A 47 13.15 -18.05 -4.00
C SER A 47 14.48 -17.91 -3.27
N ASP A 48 14.93 -16.68 -3.03
CA ASP A 48 16.20 -16.35 -2.41
C ASP A 48 15.97 -15.44 -1.19
N VAL A 49 16.66 -15.74 -0.08
CA VAL A 49 16.67 -14.93 1.14
C VAL A 49 17.12 -13.50 0.84
N ASN A 50 18.11 -13.33 -0.04
CA ASN A 50 18.58 -12.00 -0.43
C ASN A 50 17.50 -11.19 -1.16
N ALA A 51 16.74 -11.84 -2.05
CA ALA A 51 15.64 -11.20 -2.77
C ALA A 51 14.50 -10.80 -1.81
N LEU A 52 14.23 -11.62 -0.79
CA LEU A 52 13.26 -11.29 0.25
C LEU A 52 13.69 -10.07 1.09
N ILE A 53 14.96 -10.01 1.51
CA ILE A 53 15.49 -8.87 2.27
C ILE A 53 15.38 -7.57 1.45
N ILE A 54 15.77 -7.61 0.18
CA ILE A 54 15.63 -6.45 -0.73
C ILE A 54 14.15 -6.07 -0.88
N GLY A 55 13.27 -7.06 -1.07
CA GLY A 55 11.83 -6.87 -1.15
C GLY A 55 11.27 -6.14 0.07
N ILE A 56 11.67 -6.54 1.29
CA ILE A 56 11.27 -5.88 2.54
C ILE A 56 11.72 -4.42 2.57
N VAL A 57 12.98 -4.13 2.22
CA VAL A 57 13.51 -2.76 2.21
C VAL A 57 12.71 -1.89 1.23
N VAL A 58 12.47 -2.39 0.02
CA VAL A 58 11.69 -1.68 -1.01
C VAL A 58 10.24 -1.47 -0.54
N ALA A 59 9.62 -2.46 0.09
CA ALA A 59 8.26 -2.35 0.62
C ALA A 59 8.13 -1.31 1.72
N ILE A 60 9.13 -1.19 2.59
CA ILE A 60 9.17 -0.13 3.61
C ILE A 60 9.21 1.24 2.94
N ILE A 61 10.06 1.43 1.92
CA ILE A 61 10.15 2.69 1.17
C ILE A 61 8.82 3.03 0.50
N ILE A 62 8.21 2.07 -0.19
CA ILE A 62 6.92 2.28 -0.87
C ILE A 62 5.81 2.56 0.15
N THR A 63 5.85 1.91 1.33
CA THR A 63 4.90 2.18 2.42
C THR A 63 5.04 3.63 2.88
N ILE A 64 6.25 4.14 3.10
CA ILE A 64 6.49 5.53 3.49
C ILE A 64 5.94 6.49 2.42
N VAL A 65 6.25 6.26 1.14
CA VAL A 65 5.76 7.10 0.03
C VAL A 65 4.23 7.08 -0.05
N SER A 66 3.62 5.90 0.09
CA SER A 66 2.17 5.72 0.02
C SER A 66 1.47 6.41 1.20
N VAL A 67 2.01 6.29 2.41
CA VAL A 67 1.48 6.98 3.60
C VAL A 67 1.58 8.49 3.45
N LEU A 68 2.72 9.02 2.96
CA LEU A 68 2.86 10.45 2.67
C LEU A 68 1.84 10.91 1.62
N GLY A 69 1.64 10.11 0.56
CA GLY A 69 0.62 10.36 -0.46
C GLY A 69 -0.80 10.41 0.12
N ILE A 70 -1.16 9.45 0.97
CA ILE A 70 -2.43 9.44 1.71
C ILE A 70 -2.58 10.72 2.52
N VAL A 71 -1.58 11.09 3.33
CA VAL A 71 -1.66 12.29 4.19
C VAL A 71 -1.88 13.55 3.37
N ILE A 72 -1.17 13.72 2.26
CA ILE A 72 -1.30 14.91 1.39
C ILE A 72 -2.69 14.96 0.76
N ILE A 73 -3.17 13.84 0.21
CA ILE A 73 -4.47 13.77 -0.46
C ILE A 73 -5.64 13.89 0.53
N SER A 74 -5.54 13.27 1.70
CA SER A 74 -6.56 13.38 2.75
C SER A 74 -6.69 14.81 3.28
N LYS A 75 -5.59 15.57 3.36
CA LYS A 75 -5.62 17.01 3.67
C LYS A 75 -6.28 17.82 2.56
N TRP A 76 -5.93 17.56 1.30
CA TRP A 76 -6.54 18.26 0.15
C TRP A 76 -8.05 17.98 0.00
N GLY A 77 -8.47 16.74 0.23
CA GLY A 77 -9.88 16.33 0.14
C GLY A 77 -10.76 16.79 1.29
N GLY A 78 -10.20 17.47 2.31
CA GLY A 78 -10.93 17.88 3.50
C GLY A 78 -11.40 16.72 4.38
N VAL A 79 -10.85 15.51 4.18
CA VAL A 79 -11.19 14.30 4.96
C VAL A 79 -10.70 14.45 6.41
N ALA A 80 -9.61 15.20 6.62
CA ALA A 80 -9.01 15.44 7.94
C ALA A 80 -9.67 16.56 8.77
N GLN A 81 -10.66 17.28 8.23
CA GLN A 81 -11.32 18.42 8.91
C GLN A 81 -12.76 18.12 9.37
N LYS A 82 -13.13 16.85 9.55
CA LYS A 82 -14.42 16.51 10.17
C LYS A 82 -14.32 16.46 11.68
#